data_AF-A0A527GKG5-F1
#
_entry.id   AF-A0A527GKG5-F1
#
_cell.length_a   1.000
_cell.length_b   1.000
_cell.length_c   1.000
_cell.angle_alpha   90.00
_cell.angle_beta   90.00
_cell.angle_gamma   90.00
#
_symmetry.space_group_name_H-M   'P 1'
#
loop_
_entity.id
_entity.type
_entity.pdbx_description
1 polymer ?
#
loop_
_entity_poly.entity_id
_entity_poly.type
_entity_poly.pdbx_seq_one_letter_code
_entity_poly.pdbx_strand_id
1 'polypeptide(L)'
;GFSNADAGRLMVDHFVQRGYSRLGFIGGDTSRDTRGLDRRRGFVAALEDRGLDASRVIASGVPPISMREGATAMVEMISRWPDTQAVMCVSDLSAFGALMECVRRGIRVP
;
A
#
# COMPACT_ATOMS: atom_id res chain seq x y z
N GLY A 1 11.68 12.36 -16.46
CA GLY A 1 10.97 11.40 -15.59
C GLY A 1 10.55 12.10 -14.31
N PHE A 2 9.98 11.37 -13.34
CA PHE A 2 9.63 11.88 -12.01
C PHE A 2 10.12 10.92 -10.92
N SER A 3 10.21 11.38 -9.68
CA SER A 3 10.66 10.59 -8.52
C SER A 3 9.54 9.65 -8.04
N ASN A 4 9.83 8.35 -7.95
CA ASN A 4 8.87 7.37 -7.45
C ASN A 4 8.81 7.39 -5.91
N ALA A 5 9.92 7.67 -5.24
CA ALA A 5 9.95 7.98 -3.82
C ALA A 5 9.07 9.19 -3.48
N ASP A 6 9.17 10.29 -4.23
CA ASP A 6 8.34 11.48 -3.96
C ASP A 6 6.85 11.18 -4.17
N ALA A 7 6.51 10.33 -5.15
CA ALA A 7 5.14 9.85 -5.32
C ALA A 7 4.64 9.06 -4.10
N GLY A 8 5.48 8.21 -3.49
CA GLY A 8 5.16 7.51 -2.24
C GLY A 8 4.95 8.47 -1.07
N ARG A 9 5.82 9.48 -0.93
CA ARG A 9 5.70 10.52 0.09
C ARG A 9 4.42 11.34 -0.07
N LEU A 10 4.08 11.77 -1.29
CA LEU A 10 2.87 12.53 -1.60
C LEU A 10 1.59 11.77 -1.20
N MET A 11 1.58 10.44 -1.34
CA MET A 11 0.45 9.63 -0.90
C MET A 11 0.31 9.60 0.63
N VAL A 12 1.42 9.49 1.37
CA VAL A 12 1.39 9.59 2.84
C VAL A 12 0.90 10.96 3.26
N ASP A 13 1.41 12.03 2.66
CA ASP A 13 1.00 13.40 2.95
C ASP A 13 -0.52 13.58 2.74
N HIS A 14 -1.06 13.04 1.65
CA HIS A 14 -2.49 13.06 1.38
C HIS A 14 -3.32 12.36 2.46
N PHE A 15 -2.90 11.16 2.88
CA PHE A 15 -3.62 10.41 3.91
C PHE A 15 -3.57 11.10 5.28
N VAL A 16 -2.41 11.62 5.65
CA VAL A 16 -2.23 12.34 6.92
C VAL A 16 -3.04 13.64 6.95
N GLN A 17 -3.09 14.39 5.84
CA GLN A 17 -3.95 15.58 5.72
C GLN A 17 -5.44 15.26 5.89
N ARG A 18 -5.87 14.03 5.61
CA ARG A 18 -7.24 13.53 5.85
C ARG A 18 -7.45 12.96 7.26
N GLY A 19 -6.42 12.95 8.12
CA GLY A 19 -6.49 12.47 9.51
C GLY A 19 -6.23 10.98 9.68
N TYR A 20 -5.72 10.27 8.67
CA TYR A 20 -5.34 8.88 8.80
C TYR A 20 -3.92 8.72 9.37
N SER A 21 -3.73 7.72 10.23
CA SER A 21 -2.43 7.44 10.90
C SER A 21 -2.00 5.96 10.82
N ARG A 22 -2.91 5.06 10.40
CA ARG A 22 -2.64 3.63 10.27
C ARG A 22 -2.68 3.22 8.80
N LEU A 23 -1.55 3.43 8.13
CA LEU A 23 -1.42 3.36 6.68
C LEU A 23 -0.70 2.08 6.28
N GLY A 24 -1.25 1.35 5.32
CA GLY A 24 -0.66 0.14 4.76
C GLY A 24 -0.07 0.35 3.36
N PHE A 25 0.89 -0.50 2.98
CA PHE A 25 1.43 -0.57 1.62
C PHE A 25 1.32 -2.00 1.06
N ILE A 26 0.87 -2.13 -0.18
CA ILE A 26 0.85 -3.39 -0.93
C ILE A 26 1.74 -3.25 -2.18
N GLY A 27 2.74 -4.14 -2.31
CA GLY A 27 3.63 -4.19 -3.46
C GLY A 27 4.18 -5.60 -3.74
N GLY A 28 5.06 -5.73 -4.73
CA GLY A 28 5.67 -7.03 -5.05
C GLY A 28 6.84 -7.41 -4.12
N ASP A 29 7.23 -8.68 -4.17
CA ASP A 29 8.20 -9.32 -3.26
C ASP A 29 9.65 -9.36 -3.77
N THR A 30 9.91 -8.88 -4.99
CA THR A 30 11.27 -8.88 -5.57
C THR A 30 11.84 -7.48 -5.77
N SER A 31 13.17 -7.40 -5.77
CA SER A 31 13.91 -6.19 -6.14
C SER A 31 13.87 -5.85 -7.64
N ARG A 32 13.23 -6.69 -8.48
CA ARG A 32 13.13 -6.46 -9.93
C ARG A 32 12.21 -5.29 -10.28
N ASP A 33 11.30 -4.92 -9.37
CA ASP A 33 10.52 -3.69 -9.50
C ASP A 33 11.21 -2.52 -8.81
N THR A 34 12.13 -1.90 -9.54
CA THR A 34 12.90 -0.76 -9.05
C THR A 34 12.01 0.45 -8.74
N ARG A 35 10.93 0.67 -9.52
CA ARG A 35 10.01 1.79 -9.31
C ARG A 35 9.09 1.55 -8.11
N GLY A 36 8.53 0.35 -7.99
CA GLY A 36 7.69 -0.02 -6.86
C GLY A 36 8.46 -0.03 -5.54
N LEU A 37 9.72 -0.49 -5.56
CA LEU A 37 10.60 -0.39 -4.41
C LEU A 37 10.87 1.06 -4.01
N ASP A 38 11.05 1.95 -4.99
CA ASP A 38 11.26 3.38 -4.72
C ASP A 38 10.00 4.05 -4.13
N ARG A 39 8.79 3.72 -4.64
CA ARG A 39 7.52 4.15 -4.03
C ARG A 39 7.39 3.67 -2.59
N ARG A 40 7.71 2.41 -2.33
CA ARG A 40 7.70 1.84 -0.98
C ARG A 40 8.66 2.58 -0.06
N ARG A 41 9.88 2.87 -0.53
CA ARG A 41 10.88 3.63 0.25
C ARG A 41 10.36 5.02 0.61
N GLY A 42 9.80 5.74 -0.37
CA GLY A 42 9.20 7.06 -0.11
C GLY A 42 8.03 7.02 0.86
N PHE A 43 7.16 6.00 0.74
CA PHE A 43 6.06 5.77 1.67
C PHE A 43 6.55 5.50 3.11
N VAL A 44 7.49 4.58 3.28
CA VAL A 44 8.05 4.22 4.60
C VAL A 44 8.76 5.42 5.24
N ALA A 45 9.66 6.08 4.51
CA ALA A 45 10.38 7.24 5.02
C ALA A 45 9.42 8.37 5.44
N ALA A 46 8.36 8.61 4.66
CA ALA A 46 7.38 9.64 4.98
C ALA A 46 6.53 9.34 6.23
N LEU A 47 6.33 8.05 6.57
CA LEU A 47 5.71 7.64 7.83
C LEU A 47 6.66 7.82 9.00
N GLU A 48 7.90 7.37 8.85
CA GLU A 48 8.95 7.49 9.87
C GLU A 48 9.24 8.96 10.23
N ASP A 49 9.35 9.83 9.22
CA ASP A 49 9.51 11.29 9.38
C ASP A 49 8.39 11.93 10.21
N ARG A 50 7.23 11.28 10.31
CA ARG A 50 6.04 11.74 11.04
C ARG A 50 5.79 11.00 12.34
N GLY A 51 6.69 10.07 12.71
CA GLY A 51 6.51 9.22 13.89
C GLY A 51 5.33 8.25 13.76
N LEU A 52 4.93 7.88 12.54
CA LEU A 52 3.87 6.91 12.27
C LEU A 52 4.44 5.50 12.09
N ASP A 53 3.60 4.50 12.37
CA ASP A 53 3.94 3.09 12.19
C ASP A 53 4.12 2.75 10.70
N ALA A 54 5.34 2.36 10.33
CA ALA A 54 5.72 1.96 8.96
C ALA A 54 5.78 0.44 8.75
N SER A 55 5.35 -0.37 9.73
CA SER A 55 5.45 -1.83 9.68
C SER A 55 4.42 -2.50 8.76
N ARG A 56 3.36 -1.78 8.38
CA ARG A 56 2.20 -2.28 7.63
C ARG A 56 2.49 -2.44 6.14
N VAL A 57 3.43 -3.31 5.80
CA VAL A 57 3.85 -3.55 4.42
C VAL A 57 3.63 -5.01 4.06
N ILE A 58 2.83 -5.25 3.03
CA ILE A 58 2.64 -6.58 2.44
C ILE A 58 3.36 -6.62 1.10
N ALA A 59 4.27 -7.58 0.98
CA ALA A 59 4.95 -7.91 -0.26
C ALA A 59 4.33 -9.20 -0.82
N SER A 60 3.78 -9.15 -2.02
CA SER A 60 3.01 -10.26 -2.60
C SER A 60 3.36 -10.48 -4.07
N GLY A 61 3.97 -11.62 -4.37
CA GLY A 61 4.17 -12.10 -5.72
C GLY A 61 5.23 -11.33 -6.51
N VAL A 62 5.55 -11.88 -7.68
CA VAL A 62 6.59 -11.34 -8.56
C VAL A 62 5.99 -10.17 -9.35
N PRO A 63 6.62 -8.97 -9.34
CA PRO A 63 6.20 -7.86 -10.17
C PRO A 63 6.17 -8.19 -11.67
N PRO A 64 5.22 -7.62 -12.45
CA PRO A 64 4.16 -6.72 -12.00
C PRO A 64 3.06 -7.48 -11.26
N ILE A 65 2.67 -6.96 -10.09
CA ILE A 65 1.63 -7.61 -9.28
C ILE A 65 0.25 -7.45 -9.93
N SER A 66 -0.46 -8.58 -10.00
CA SER A 66 -1.78 -8.73 -10.60
C SER A 66 -2.91 -8.33 -9.65
N MET A 67 -4.14 -8.28 -10.17
CA MET A 67 -5.34 -8.12 -9.34
C MET A 67 -5.48 -9.26 -8.32
N ARG A 68 -5.13 -10.49 -8.70
CA ARG A 68 -5.20 -11.64 -7.80
C ARG A 68 -4.26 -11.48 -6.61
N GLU A 69 -3.02 -11.07 -6.86
CA GLU A 69 -2.04 -10.80 -5.81
C GLU A 69 -2.47 -9.61 -4.93
N GLY A 70 -3.04 -8.55 -5.52
CA GLY A 70 -3.62 -7.43 -4.76
C GLY A 70 -4.74 -7.87 -3.81
N ALA A 71 -5.65 -8.74 -4.27
CA ALA A 71 -6.71 -9.30 -3.44
C ALA A 71 -6.14 -10.14 -2.28
N THR A 72 -5.21 -11.05 -2.56
CA THR A 72 -4.54 -11.87 -1.52
C THR A 72 -3.79 -11.00 -0.51
N ALA A 73 -3.07 -9.99 -0.97
CA ALA A 73 -2.35 -9.06 -0.10
C ALA A 73 -3.31 -8.25 0.80
N MET A 74 -4.49 -7.88 0.30
CA MET A 74 -5.50 -7.19 1.11
C MET A 74 -6.06 -8.09 2.22
N VAL A 75 -6.24 -9.39 1.95
CA VAL A 75 -6.61 -10.37 2.99
C VAL A 75 -5.56 -10.39 4.09
N GLU A 76 -4.29 -10.51 3.72
CA GLU A 76 -3.19 -10.54 4.68
C GLU A 76 -3.12 -9.25 5.50
N MET A 77 -3.29 -8.09 4.84
CA MET A 77 -3.29 -6.78 5.48
C MET A 77 -4.34 -6.67 6.59
N ILE A 78 -5.61 -6.96 6.30
CA ILE A 78 -6.68 -6.86 7.31
C ILE A 78 -6.63 -7.96 8.36
N SER A 79 -6.04 -9.12 8.04
CA SER A 79 -5.85 -10.19 9.03
C SER A 79 -4.76 -9.84 10.04
N ARG A 80 -3.67 -9.19 9.63
CA ARG A 80 -2.60 -8.74 10.54
C ARG A 80 -2.96 -7.44 11.25
N TRP A 81 -3.63 -6.55 10.53
CA TRP A 81 -3.91 -5.19 10.96
C TRP A 81 -5.36 -4.79 10.64
N PRO A 82 -6.34 -5.30 11.40
CA PRO A 82 -7.77 -5.06 11.15
C PRO A 82 -8.18 -3.60 11.33
N ASP A 83 -7.35 -2.77 11.95
CA ASP A 83 -7.54 -1.34 12.19
C ASP A 83 -6.93 -0.45 11.10
N THR A 84 -6.43 -1.01 10.00
CA THR A 84 -5.85 -0.28 8.86
C THR A 84 -6.88 0.67 8.24
N GLN A 85 -6.49 1.95 8.09
CA GLN A 85 -7.41 3.01 7.66
C GLN A 85 -7.31 3.34 6.18
N ALA A 86 -6.13 3.18 5.59
CA ALA A 86 -5.89 3.40 4.17
C ALA A 86 -4.73 2.53 3.70
N VAL A 87 -4.75 2.13 2.43
CA VAL A 87 -3.71 1.31 1.82
C VAL A 87 -3.26 1.95 0.51
N MET A 88 -1.95 2.18 0.38
CA MET A 88 -1.33 2.50 -0.91
C MET A 88 -0.96 1.19 -1.60
N CYS A 89 -1.50 0.97 -2.80
CA CYS A 89 -1.08 -0.13 -3.65
C CYS A 89 -0.04 0.36 -4.67
N VAL A 90 0.95 -0.46 -4.99
CA VAL A 90 2.05 -0.07 -5.89
C VAL A 90 1.57 0.21 -7.33
N SER A 91 0.42 -0.34 -7.73
CA SER A 91 -0.18 -0.19 -9.06
C SER A 91 -1.72 -0.29 -9.01
N ASP A 92 -2.38 0.21 -10.04
CA ASP A 92 -3.85 0.18 -10.16
C ASP A 92 -4.42 -1.24 -10.25
N LEU A 93 -3.69 -2.19 -10.86
CA LEU A 93 -4.10 -3.59 -10.90
C LEU A 93 -4.21 -4.19 -9.50
N SER A 94 -3.20 -3.96 -8.66
CA SER A 94 -3.24 -4.40 -7.27
C SER A 94 -4.29 -3.67 -6.44
N ALA A 95 -4.47 -2.36 -6.67
CA ALA A 95 -5.51 -1.56 -6.02
C ALA A 95 -6.91 -2.08 -6.33
N PHE A 96 -7.17 -2.41 -7.60
CA PHE A 96 -8.44 -2.97 -8.02
C PHE A 96 -8.70 -4.34 -7.38
N GLY A 97 -7.68 -5.21 -7.34
CA GLY A 97 -7.75 -6.48 -6.63
C GLY A 97 -8.10 -6.33 -5.14
N ALA A 98 -7.39 -5.42 -4.45
CA ALA A 98 -7.64 -5.11 -3.05
C ALA A 98 -9.04 -4.55 -2.81
N LEU A 99 -9.50 -3.64 -3.68
CA LEU A 99 -10.85 -3.06 -3.60
C LEU A 99 -11.94 -4.12 -3.77
N MET A 100 -11.81 -5.00 -4.77
CA MET A 100 -12.75 -6.09 -4.99
C MET A 100 -12.81 -7.06 -3.81
N GLU A 101 -11.67 -7.28 -3.13
CA GLU A 101 -11.62 -8.09 -1.91
C GLU A 101 -12.34 -7.41 -0.73
N CYS A 102 -12.20 -6.09 -0.56
CA CYS A 102 -12.98 -5.34 0.42
C CYS A 102 -14.48 -5.48 0.16
N VAL A 103 -14.93 -5.32 -1.09
CA VAL A 103 -16.33 -5.50 -1.49
C VAL A 103 -16.83 -6.90 -1.16
N ARG A 104 -16.04 -7.94 -1.47
CA ARG A 104 -16.38 -9.34 -1.17
C ARG A 104 -16.59 -9.61 0.32
N ARG A 105 -15.88 -8.86 1.18
CA ARG A 105 -15.95 -8.98 2.64
C ARG A 105 -16.97 -8.02 3.28
N GLY A 106 -17.64 -7.19 2.49
CA GLY A 106 -18.54 -6.16 3.03
C GLY A 106 -17.80 -5.02 3.74
N ILE A 107 -16.51 -4.83 3.48
CA ILE A 107 -15.74 -3.68 3.97
C ILE A 107 -16.07 -2.49 3.07
N ARG A 108 -16.63 -1.44 3.66
CA ARG A 108 -16.92 -0.18 2.94
C ARG A 108 -15.61 0.50 2.53
N VAL A 109 -15.54 0.95 1.27
CA VAL A 109 -14.40 1.72 0.74
C VAL A 109 -14.92 2.87 -0.15
N PRO A 110 -14.50 4.12 0.10
CA PRO A 110 -14.02 4.62 1.38
C PRO A 110 -15.10 4.52 2.47
#